data_AF-A0A8T0C1S3-F1
#
_entry.id   AF-A0A8T0C1S3-F1
#
_cell.length_a   1.000
_cell.length_b   1.000
_cell.length_c   1.000
_cell.angle_alpha   90.00
_cell.angle_beta   90.00
_cell.angle_gamma   90.00
#
_symmetry.space_group_name_H-M   'P 1'
#
loop_
_entity.id
_entity.type
_entity.pdbx_description
1 polymer ?
#
loop_
_entity_poly.entity_id
_entity_poly.type
_entity_poly.pdbx_seq_one_letter_code
_entity_poly.pdbx_strand_id
1 'polypeptide(L)'
;MTPNELRAAVLGVKRWSRADQRAPNKPLMMAYALANYIKGHGQMFSYEDEVDKDLHLLLKRFGPARKVVHPEYPFWRLINDGFWRLDNAEECLPRKSNTDPPKSELIKYGVMGGFNNAAYQLLKNDTQLAMELLQTILSESFPESIIPEITSQLGLEFTFRQVQKRDPNFRREVLNAYNGKCAICGFDARLNDDFLHLKLHILNGNNLTAHAL
;
A
#
# COMPACT_ATOMS: atom_id res chain seq x y z
N MET A 1 0.95 24.43 6.52
CA MET A 1 1.40 23.35 5.63
C MET A 1 0.78 23.55 4.26
N THR A 2 1.57 23.55 3.20
CA THR A 2 1.15 23.58 1.79
C THR A 2 1.07 22.16 1.21
N PRO A 3 0.42 21.94 0.04
CA PRO A 3 0.42 20.63 -0.62
C PRO A 3 1.82 20.08 -0.89
N ASN A 4 2.78 20.93 -1.27
CA ASN A 4 4.15 20.51 -1.54
C ASN A 4 4.91 20.14 -0.25
N GLU A 5 4.69 20.89 0.83
CA GLU A 5 5.25 20.54 2.15
C GLU A 5 4.69 19.19 2.65
N LEU A 6 3.39 18.94 2.45
CA LEU A 6 2.78 17.67 2.80
C LEU A 6 3.38 16.51 1.99
N ARG A 7 3.50 16.67 0.66
CA ARG A 7 4.16 15.67 -0.20
C ARG A 7 5.58 15.38 0.27
N ALA A 8 6.37 16.43 0.51
CA ALA A 8 7.74 16.27 0.97
C ALA A 8 7.82 15.54 2.32
N ALA A 9 6.95 15.88 3.27
CA ALA A 9 6.94 15.25 4.59
C ALA A 9 6.53 13.76 4.51
N VAL A 10 5.48 13.43 3.75
CA VAL A 10 5.00 12.06 3.55
C VAL A 10 6.03 11.18 2.84
N LEU A 11 6.66 11.68 1.78
CA LEU A 11 7.65 10.92 1.01
C LEU A 11 9.01 10.84 1.72
N GLY A 12 9.28 11.79 2.61
CA GLY A 12 10.46 11.86 3.48
C GLY A 12 10.40 10.93 4.69
N VAL A 13 9.26 10.30 4.97
CA VAL A 13 9.12 9.31 6.06
C VAL A 13 10.19 8.24 5.91
N LYS A 14 11.05 8.11 6.93
CA LYS A 14 12.14 7.13 6.92
C LYS A 14 11.59 5.72 6.77
N ARG A 15 11.78 5.16 5.59
CA ARG A 15 11.53 3.77 5.27
C ARG A 15 12.66 2.94 5.89
N TRP A 16 12.39 2.24 6.98
CA TRP A 16 13.40 1.42 7.63
C TRP A 16 13.86 0.31 6.67
N SER A 17 15.18 0.22 6.47
CA SER A 17 15.85 -0.83 5.71
C SER A 17 16.88 -1.53 6.60
N ARG A 18 16.78 -2.85 6.76
CA ARG A 18 17.92 -3.70 7.12
C ARG A 18 17.96 -4.88 6.15
N ALA A 19 19.13 -5.08 5.54
CA ALA A 19 19.50 -6.28 4.78
C ALA A 19 18.36 -6.85 3.93
N ASP A 20 17.97 -6.08 2.90
CA ASP A 20 16.93 -6.43 1.90
C ASP A 20 15.46 -6.45 2.39
N GLN A 21 15.19 -6.25 3.67
CA GLN A 21 13.83 -6.06 4.17
C GLN A 21 13.51 -4.58 4.33
N ARG A 22 12.68 -4.05 3.42
CA ARG A 22 11.93 -2.80 3.63
C ARG A 22 10.84 -3.09 4.66
N ALA A 23 10.70 -2.26 5.70
CA ALA A 23 9.55 -2.33 6.59
C ALA A 23 8.45 -1.36 6.12
N PRO A 24 7.47 -1.80 5.33
CA PRO A 24 6.35 -0.99 4.83
C PRO A 24 5.36 -0.53 5.92
N ASN A 25 5.67 -0.64 7.20
CA ASN A 25 4.67 -0.47 8.26
C ASN A 25 4.09 0.95 8.31
N LYS A 26 4.94 1.99 8.21
CA LYS A 26 4.46 3.38 8.13
C LYS A 26 3.72 3.65 6.81
N PRO A 27 4.23 3.23 5.63
CA PRO A 27 3.47 3.26 4.39
C PRO A 27 2.07 2.64 4.47
N LEU A 28 1.90 1.47 5.11
CA LEU A 28 0.58 0.85 5.28
C LEU A 28 -0.35 1.69 6.16
N MET A 29 0.16 2.29 7.25
CA MET A 29 -0.64 3.18 8.10
C MET A 29 -1.09 4.44 7.36
N MET A 30 -0.17 5.07 6.60
CA MET A 30 -0.50 6.23 5.79
C MET A 30 -1.49 5.87 4.68
N ALA A 31 -1.30 4.73 4.02
CA ALA A 31 -2.19 4.24 2.99
C ALA A 31 -3.60 3.96 3.53
N TYR A 32 -3.69 3.36 4.71
CA TYR A 32 -4.94 3.15 5.44
C TYR A 32 -5.67 4.46 5.71
N ALA A 33 -4.98 5.45 6.28
CA ALA A 33 -5.59 6.75 6.57
C ALA A 33 -6.06 7.47 5.30
N LEU A 34 -5.24 7.52 4.25
CA LEU A 34 -5.58 8.16 2.97
C LEU A 34 -6.77 7.49 2.29
N ALA A 35 -6.81 6.15 2.26
CA ALA A 35 -7.94 5.41 1.69
C ALA A 35 -9.25 5.73 2.43
N ASN A 36 -9.21 5.84 3.76
CA ASN A 36 -10.38 6.22 4.54
C ASN A 36 -10.79 7.69 4.31
N TYR A 37 -9.85 8.62 4.20
CA TYR A 37 -10.17 10.01 3.83
C TYR A 37 -10.83 10.11 2.45
N ILE A 38 -10.35 9.33 1.45
CA ILE A 38 -10.97 9.25 0.11
C ILE A 38 -12.42 8.75 0.22
N LYS A 39 -12.71 7.85 1.17
CA LYS A 39 -14.06 7.35 1.45
C LYS A 39 -14.90 8.29 2.33
N GLY A 40 -14.41 9.49 2.65
CA GLY A 40 -15.14 10.49 3.43
C GLY A 40 -15.00 10.36 4.96
N HIS A 41 -14.01 9.62 5.44
CA HIS A 41 -13.76 9.48 6.88
C HIS A 41 -13.37 10.81 7.55
N GLY A 42 -13.70 10.91 8.85
CA GLY A 42 -13.26 12.01 9.71
C GLY A 42 -11.74 12.05 9.88
N GLN A 43 -11.24 13.11 10.51
CA GLN A 43 -9.79 13.33 10.64
C GLN A 43 -9.07 12.27 11.49
N MET A 44 -9.67 11.93 12.62
CA MET A 44 -9.03 11.15 13.68
C MET A 44 -9.58 9.72 13.65
N PHE A 45 -8.69 8.75 13.84
CA PHE A 45 -9.00 7.33 13.92
C PHE A 45 -8.80 6.86 15.37
N SER A 46 -9.79 6.16 15.92
CA SER A 46 -9.64 5.41 17.17
C SER A 46 -8.62 4.30 16.99
N TYR A 47 -7.60 4.26 17.84
CA TYR A 47 -6.62 3.19 17.75
C TYR A 47 -7.26 1.82 18.01
N GLU A 48 -8.12 1.72 19.02
CA GLU A 48 -8.75 0.46 19.43
C GLU A 48 -9.78 -0.03 18.41
N ASP A 49 -10.71 0.86 18.03
CA ASP A 49 -11.89 0.45 17.26
C ASP A 49 -11.62 0.31 15.76
N GLU A 50 -10.67 1.10 15.25
CA GLU A 50 -10.43 1.20 13.80
C GLU A 50 -9.05 0.67 13.43
N VAL A 51 -7.99 1.21 14.04
CA VAL A 51 -6.63 0.98 13.54
C VAL A 51 -6.10 -0.40 13.92
N ASP A 52 -6.27 -0.85 15.17
CA ASP A 52 -5.60 -2.03 15.69
C ASP A 52 -5.87 -3.27 14.83
N LYS A 53 -7.15 -3.58 14.59
CA LYS A 53 -7.53 -4.77 13.80
C LYS A 53 -7.19 -4.61 12.33
N ASP A 54 -7.56 -3.51 11.70
CA ASP A 54 -7.42 -3.33 10.25
C ASP A 54 -5.95 -3.24 9.85
N LEU A 55 -5.16 -2.45 10.57
CA LEU A 55 -3.74 -2.33 10.32
C LEU A 55 -3.00 -3.62 10.67
N HIS A 56 -3.43 -4.37 11.70
CA HIS A 56 -2.87 -5.69 11.97
C HIS A 56 -3.02 -6.62 10.75
N LEU A 57 -4.21 -6.67 10.15
CA LEU A 57 -4.46 -7.51 8.97
C LEU A 57 -3.62 -7.07 7.77
N LEU A 58 -3.50 -5.76 7.54
CA LEU A 58 -2.63 -5.21 6.49
C LEU A 58 -1.16 -5.56 6.72
N LEU A 59 -0.65 -5.35 7.93
CA LEU A 59 0.74 -5.63 8.29
C LEU A 59 1.06 -7.13 8.24
N LYS A 60 0.11 -7.98 8.63
CA LYS A 60 0.29 -9.44 8.59
C LYS A 60 0.39 -9.95 7.15
N ARG A 61 -0.36 -9.35 6.21
CA ARG A 61 -0.42 -9.79 4.82
C ARG A 61 0.65 -9.16 3.94
N PHE A 62 0.89 -7.87 4.11
CA PHE A 62 1.76 -7.08 3.21
C PHE A 62 3.01 -6.53 3.91
N GLY A 63 3.14 -6.75 5.22
CA GLY A 63 4.34 -6.43 5.98
C GLY A 63 5.41 -7.52 5.90
N PRO A 64 6.60 -7.24 6.44
CA PRO A 64 7.67 -8.22 6.49
C PRO A 64 7.28 -9.36 7.45
N ALA A 65 7.67 -10.59 7.12
CA ALA A 65 7.36 -11.76 7.95
C ALA A 65 7.92 -11.60 9.37
N ARG A 66 7.03 -11.61 10.38
CA ARG A 66 7.38 -11.47 11.80
C ARG A 66 6.46 -12.35 12.65
N LYS A 67 6.99 -12.87 13.76
CA LYS A 67 6.21 -13.67 14.74
C LYS A 67 5.11 -12.86 15.42
N VAL A 68 5.37 -11.57 15.66
CA VAL A 68 4.44 -10.66 16.32
C VAL A 68 4.31 -9.40 15.46
N VAL A 69 3.07 -9.01 15.21
CA VAL A 69 2.71 -7.80 14.45
C VAL A 69 2.37 -6.70 15.45
N HIS A 70 2.90 -5.51 15.23
CA HIS A 70 2.76 -4.36 16.11
C HIS A 70 2.14 -3.17 15.37
N PRO A 71 0.80 -3.08 15.27
CA PRO A 71 0.10 -1.95 14.67
C PRO A 71 0.34 -0.64 15.43
N GLU A 72 0.60 -0.72 16.75
CA GLU A 72 0.84 0.46 17.60
C GLU A 72 2.06 1.26 17.14
N TYR A 73 3.09 0.60 16.60
CA TYR A 73 4.34 1.28 16.24
C TYR A 73 4.23 2.23 15.05
N PRO A 74 3.74 1.81 13.86
CA PRO A 74 3.56 2.76 12.77
C PRO A 74 2.54 3.84 13.11
N PHE A 75 1.47 3.53 13.84
CA PHE A 75 0.48 4.51 14.28
C PHE A 75 1.08 5.58 15.20
N TRP A 76 1.83 5.16 16.23
CA TRP A 76 2.46 6.07 17.18
C TRP A 76 3.60 6.88 16.54
N ARG A 77 4.52 6.20 15.85
CA ARG A 77 5.77 6.81 15.39
C ARG A 77 5.60 7.81 14.24
N LEU A 78 4.42 7.87 13.62
CA LEU A 78 4.11 8.88 12.59
C LEU A 78 4.12 10.30 13.15
N ILE A 79 3.91 10.49 14.47
CA ILE A 79 4.00 11.80 15.12
C ILE A 79 5.37 12.48 14.90
N ASN A 80 6.43 11.69 14.68
CA ASN A 80 7.77 12.18 14.44
C ASN A 80 7.99 12.69 13.00
N ASP A 81 7.03 12.50 12.10
CA ASP A 81 7.17 12.86 10.67
C ASP A 81 6.49 14.21 10.32
N GLY A 82 5.93 14.91 11.31
CA GLY A 82 5.49 16.32 11.18
C GLY A 82 4.13 16.56 10.52
N PHE A 83 3.50 15.54 9.95
CA PHE A 83 2.14 15.63 9.37
C PHE A 83 1.09 14.83 10.15
N TRP A 84 1.48 14.12 11.21
CA TRP A 84 0.61 13.27 12.02
C TRP A 84 0.46 13.84 13.43
N ARG A 85 -0.67 13.59 14.07
CA ARG A 85 -0.90 13.93 15.47
C ARG A 85 -1.62 12.79 16.19
N LEU A 86 -1.50 12.79 17.51
CA LEU A 86 -2.23 11.91 18.41
C LEU A 86 -2.98 12.78 19.42
N ASP A 87 -4.20 12.38 19.74
CA ASP A 87 -4.99 12.94 20.84
C ASP A 87 -5.09 11.90 21.96
N ASN A 88 -5.18 12.34 23.22
CA ASN A 88 -5.19 11.51 24.43
C ASN A 88 -3.91 10.68 24.66
N ALA A 89 -2.78 11.13 24.12
CA ALA A 89 -1.50 10.43 24.15
C ALA A 89 -0.57 10.89 25.28
N GLU A 90 -0.93 11.96 26.00
CA GLU A 90 -0.08 12.67 26.97
C GLU A 90 0.27 11.79 28.17
N GLU A 91 -0.65 10.90 28.56
CA GLU A 91 -0.51 10.01 29.72
C GLU A 91 0.03 8.61 29.35
N CYS A 92 0.30 8.35 28.07
CA CYS A 92 0.83 7.07 27.62
C CYS A 92 2.27 6.88 28.08
N LEU A 93 2.51 5.85 28.88
CA LEU A 93 3.85 5.55 29.36
C LEU A 93 4.65 4.70 28.35
N PRO A 94 5.91 5.08 28.05
CA PRO A 94 6.76 4.29 27.17
C PRO A 94 7.13 2.94 27.82
N ARG A 95 7.47 1.94 27.00
CA ARG A 95 8.04 0.68 27.50
C ARG A 95 9.40 0.94 28.16
N LYS A 96 9.83 0.05 29.07
CA LYS A 96 11.19 0.12 29.64
C LYS A 96 12.31 0.00 28.60
N SER A 97 12.02 -0.62 27.45
CA SER A 97 13.02 -0.94 26.41
C SER A 97 13.11 0.07 25.27
N ASN A 98 12.13 0.96 25.10
CA ASN A 98 12.13 1.99 24.05
C ASN A 98 11.18 3.14 24.40
N THR A 99 11.17 4.20 23.59
CA THR A 99 10.28 5.36 23.80
C THR A 99 8.87 5.15 23.25
N ASP A 100 8.50 3.94 22.83
CA ASP A 100 7.17 3.67 22.29
C ASP A 100 6.27 3.07 23.40
N PRO A 101 5.04 3.56 23.57
CA PRO A 101 4.10 2.95 24.50
C PRO A 101 3.63 1.58 24.00
N PRO A 102 3.25 0.66 24.92
CA PRO A 102 2.61 -0.58 24.54
C PRO A 102 1.18 -0.33 24.03
N LYS A 103 0.69 -1.26 23.19
CA LYS A 103 -0.69 -1.30 22.72
C LYS A 103 -1.74 -1.07 23.83
N SER A 104 -1.52 -1.65 25.01
CA SER A 104 -2.44 -1.52 26.15
C SER A 104 -2.61 -0.09 26.64
N GLU A 105 -1.59 0.77 26.54
CA GLU A 105 -1.69 2.18 26.94
C GLU A 105 -2.53 2.96 25.92
N LEU A 106 -2.37 2.69 24.62
CA LEU A 106 -3.17 3.33 23.57
C LEU A 106 -4.66 3.01 23.75
N ILE A 107 -4.98 1.77 24.11
CA ILE A 107 -6.36 1.35 24.42
C ILE A 107 -6.85 2.01 25.70
N LYS A 108 -6.06 1.94 26.79
CA LYS A 108 -6.42 2.48 28.10
C LYS A 108 -6.82 3.96 28.04
N TYR A 109 -6.11 4.77 27.27
CA TYR A 109 -6.36 6.21 27.16
C TYR A 109 -7.23 6.60 25.96
N GLY A 110 -7.73 5.64 25.17
CA GLY A 110 -8.54 5.93 24.00
C GLY A 110 -7.80 6.83 23.01
N VAL A 111 -6.55 6.47 22.71
CA VAL A 111 -5.69 7.26 21.83
C VAL A 111 -6.30 7.30 20.44
N MET A 112 -6.44 8.52 19.92
CA MET A 112 -6.84 8.76 18.54
C MET A 112 -5.66 9.31 17.75
N GLY A 113 -5.61 9.05 16.45
CA GLY A 113 -4.51 9.49 15.60
C GLY A 113 -4.95 9.79 14.19
N GLY A 114 -4.26 10.72 13.54
CA GLY A 114 -4.60 11.12 12.19
C GLY A 114 -3.61 12.14 11.63
N PHE A 115 -3.81 12.52 10.37
CA PHE A 115 -3.12 13.66 9.82
C PHE A 115 -3.47 14.92 10.64
N ASN A 116 -2.49 15.79 10.88
CA ASN A 116 -2.70 17.03 11.61
C ASN A 116 -3.69 17.96 10.89
N ASN A 117 -4.19 18.98 11.58
CA ASN A 117 -5.25 19.84 11.04
C ASN A 117 -4.91 20.41 9.66
N ALA A 118 -3.69 20.93 9.49
CA ALA A 118 -3.28 21.53 8.24
C ALA A 118 -3.25 20.50 7.09
N ALA A 119 -2.70 19.30 7.35
CA ALA A 119 -2.63 18.24 6.35
C ALA A 119 -4.02 17.66 6.02
N TYR A 120 -4.84 17.38 7.03
CA TYR A 120 -6.19 16.84 6.81
C TYR A 120 -7.07 17.80 6.01
N GLN A 121 -7.02 19.11 6.28
CA GLN A 121 -7.81 20.08 5.51
C GLN A 121 -7.41 20.10 4.03
N LEU A 122 -6.11 19.97 3.70
CA LEU A 122 -5.66 19.84 2.32
C LEU A 122 -6.24 18.57 1.66
N LEU A 123 -6.13 17.43 2.34
CA LEU A 123 -6.59 16.13 1.82
C LEU A 123 -8.12 16.04 1.69
N LYS A 124 -8.84 16.68 2.60
CA LYS A 124 -10.32 16.74 2.59
C LYS A 124 -10.83 17.62 1.45
N ASN A 125 -10.17 18.76 1.20
CA ASN A 125 -10.58 19.70 0.16
C ASN A 125 -10.08 19.31 -1.24
N ASP A 126 -9.07 18.45 -1.32
CA ASP A 126 -8.49 17.96 -2.57
C ASP A 126 -8.31 16.43 -2.51
N THR A 127 -9.36 15.71 -2.93
CA THR A 127 -9.33 14.24 -3.01
C THR A 127 -8.32 13.75 -4.05
N GLN A 128 -7.99 14.56 -5.07
CA GLN A 128 -6.99 14.21 -6.08
C GLN A 128 -5.59 14.17 -5.46
N LEU A 129 -5.25 15.14 -4.61
CA LEU A 129 -4.03 15.11 -3.80
C LEU A 129 -3.93 13.85 -2.94
N ALA A 130 -5.03 13.45 -2.28
CA ALA A 130 -5.06 12.24 -1.46
C ALA A 130 -4.81 10.96 -2.29
N MET A 131 -5.44 10.85 -3.46
CA MET A 131 -5.24 9.73 -4.38
C MET A 131 -3.80 9.68 -4.92
N GLU A 132 -3.22 10.81 -5.29
CA GLU A 132 -1.84 10.88 -5.77
C GLU A 132 -0.83 10.47 -4.69
N LEU A 133 -1.00 10.98 -3.47
CA LEU A 133 -0.15 10.59 -2.34
C LEU A 133 -0.26 9.08 -2.08
N LEU A 134 -1.47 8.53 -2.08
CA LEU A 134 -1.68 7.10 -1.91
C LEU A 134 -0.98 6.31 -3.03
N GLN A 135 -1.10 6.75 -4.28
CA GLN A 135 -0.41 6.11 -5.42
C GLN A 135 1.09 6.08 -5.20
N THR A 136 1.68 7.24 -4.90
CA THR A 136 3.13 7.38 -4.74
C THR A 136 3.65 6.55 -3.56
N ILE A 137 2.95 6.57 -2.42
CA ILE A 137 3.30 5.76 -1.25
C ILE A 137 3.32 4.28 -1.62
N LEU A 138 2.28 3.79 -2.31
CA LEU A 138 2.17 2.39 -2.68
C LEU A 138 3.24 1.99 -3.72
N SER A 139 3.42 2.77 -4.78
CA SER A 139 4.40 2.48 -5.84
C SER A 139 5.85 2.50 -5.35
N GLU A 140 6.16 3.34 -4.37
CA GLU A 140 7.53 3.42 -3.84
C GLU A 140 7.81 2.37 -2.74
N SER A 141 6.77 1.87 -2.09
CA SER A 141 6.91 0.99 -0.92
C SER A 141 6.72 -0.49 -1.24
N PHE A 142 6.01 -0.82 -2.32
CA PHE A 142 5.63 -2.19 -2.66
C PHE A 142 5.89 -2.54 -4.12
N PRO A 143 6.10 -3.83 -4.44
CA PRO A 143 6.08 -4.31 -5.82
C PRO A 143 4.73 -4.04 -6.48
N GLU A 144 4.75 -3.65 -7.76
CA GLU A 144 3.54 -3.35 -8.52
C GLU A 144 2.51 -4.50 -8.49
N SER A 145 2.98 -5.74 -8.50
CA SER A 145 2.14 -6.94 -8.49
C SER A 145 1.20 -7.04 -7.29
N ILE A 146 1.54 -6.44 -6.14
CA ILE A 146 0.74 -6.54 -4.91
C ILE A 146 -0.16 -5.34 -4.69
N ILE A 147 0.10 -4.22 -5.37
CA ILE A 147 -0.65 -2.97 -5.19
C ILE A 147 -2.16 -3.18 -5.38
N PRO A 148 -2.65 -3.90 -6.42
CA PRO A 148 -4.08 -4.15 -6.58
C PRO A 148 -4.73 -4.87 -5.39
N GLU A 149 -3.99 -5.77 -4.74
CA GLU A 149 -4.46 -6.53 -3.58
C GLU A 149 -4.53 -5.63 -2.33
N ILE A 150 -3.53 -4.77 -2.12
CA ILE A 150 -3.56 -3.76 -1.05
C ILE A 150 -4.75 -2.83 -1.22
N THR A 151 -4.96 -2.30 -2.43
CA THR A 151 -6.04 -1.33 -2.69
C THR A 151 -7.42 -1.96 -2.55
N SER A 152 -7.57 -3.21 -2.98
CA SER A 152 -8.79 -3.98 -2.73
C SER A 152 -9.05 -4.13 -1.23
N GLN A 153 -8.04 -4.48 -0.43
CA GLN A 153 -8.19 -4.61 1.01
C GLN A 153 -8.48 -3.27 1.72
N LEU A 154 -8.05 -2.14 1.14
CA LEU A 154 -8.38 -0.80 1.62
C LEU A 154 -9.81 -0.35 1.25
N GLY A 155 -10.55 -1.14 0.47
CA GLY A 155 -11.90 -0.82 0.02
C GLY A 155 -11.93 0.24 -1.10
N LEU A 156 -10.86 0.31 -1.90
CA LEU A 156 -10.81 1.16 -3.08
C LEU A 156 -11.04 0.29 -4.32
N GLU A 157 -12.28 0.31 -4.84
CA GLU A 157 -12.66 -0.47 -6.03
C GLU A 157 -12.42 0.28 -7.35
N PHE A 158 -12.09 1.57 -7.29
CA PHE A 158 -11.71 2.33 -8.48
C PHE A 158 -10.23 2.16 -8.77
N THR A 159 -9.95 1.89 -10.04
CA THR A 159 -8.62 1.72 -10.60
C THR A 159 -7.78 2.92 -10.20
N PHE A 160 -6.66 2.71 -9.50
CA PHE A 160 -5.49 3.54 -9.77
C PHE A 160 -5.33 3.50 -11.28
N ARG A 161 -5.81 4.52 -11.99
CA ARG A 161 -5.59 4.64 -13.43
C ARG A 161 -4.12 4.41 -13.58
N GLN A 162 -3.78 3.36 -14.31
CA GLN A 162 -2.41 2.99 -14.54
C GLN A 162 -1.69 4.23 -15.08
N VAL A 163 -0.96 4.94 -14.22
CA VAL A 163 0.13 5.81 -14.65
C VAL A 163 1.33 4.90 -14.93
N GLN A 164 1.06 3.82 -15.64
CA GLN A 164 2.02 2.97 -16.28
C GLN A 164 1.63 2.92 -17.74
N LYS A 165 2.29 3.78 -18.52
CA LYS A 165 2.71 3.30 -19.83
C LYS A 165 3.56 2.06 -19.54
N ARG A 166 2.96 0.87 -19.62
CA ARG A 166 3.75 -0.36 -19.78
C ARG A 166 4.73 -0.06 -20.91
N ASP A 167 6.03 -0.28 -20.70
CA ASP A 167 6.97 -0.14 -21.80
C ASP A 167 6.44 -1.02 -22.94
N PRO A 168 6.08 -0.45 -24.10
CA PRO A 168 5.59 -1.23 -25.24
C PRO A 168 6.58 -2.34 -25.64
N ASN A 169 7.86 -2.17 -25.29
CA ASN A 169 8.92 -3.12 -25.55
C ASN A 169 8.99 -4.25 -24.52
N PHE A 170 8.47 -4.11 -23.31
CA PHE A 170 8.54 -5.15 -22.27
C PHE A 170 7.91 -6.48 -22.74
N ARG A 171 6.76 -6.41 -23.42
CA ARG A 171 6.13 -7.60 -24.03
C ARG A 171 7.09 -8.26 -25.04
N ARG A 172 7.76 -7.45 -25.86
CA ARG A 172 8.69 -7.94 -26.89
C ARG A 172 9.95 -8.54 -26.24
N GLU A 173 10.48 -7.92 -25.21
CA GLU A 173 11.64 -8.39 -24.46
C GLU A 173 11.37 -9.74 -23.78
N VAL A 174 10.22 -9.90 -23.12
CA VAL A 174 9.82 -11.17 -22.51
C VAL A 174 9.63 -12.25 -23.58
N LEU A 175 8.94 -11.94 -24.68
CA LEU A 175 8.76 -12.90 -25.78
C LEU A 175 10.11 -13.28 -26.39
N ASN A 176 11.05 -12.35 -26.56
CA ASN A 176 12.39 -12.62 -27.06
C ASN A 176 13.22 -13.47 -26.09
N ALA A 177 13.16 -13.19 -24.79
CA ALA A 177 13.87 -13.95 -23.76
C ALA A 177 13.43 -15.43 -23.72
N TYR A 178 12.17 -15.70 -24.06
CA TYR A 178 11.62 -17.05 -24.18
C TYR A 178 11.50 -17.53 -25.65
N ASN A 179 12.18 -16.88 -26.60
CA ASN A 179 12.20 -17.25 -28.02
C ASN A 179 10.80 -17.38 -28.67
N GLY A 180 9.82 -16.61 -28.21
CA GLY A 180 8.43 -16.64 -28.65
C GLY A 180 7.63 -17.83 -28.10
N LYS A 181 8.18 -18.59 -27.15
CA LYS A 181 7.59 -19.82 -26.63
C LYS A 181 7.05 -19.67 -25.21
N CYS A 182 5.94 -20.36 -24.93
CA CYS A 182 5.42 -20.48 -23.58
C CYS A 182 6.40 -21.27 -22.70
N ALA A 183 6.81 -20.69 -21.57
CA ALA A 183 7.70 -21.36 -20.61
C ALA A 183 7.10 -22.60 -19.92
N ILE A 184 5.78 -22.80 -20.03
CA ILE A 184 5.06 -23.89 -19.35
C ILE A 184 4.80 -25.06 -20.31
N CYS A 185 4.31 -24.81 -21.51
CA CYS A 185 3.91 -25.86 -22.46
C CYS A 185 4.70 -25.87 -23.78
N GLY A 186 5.62 -24.94 -23.99
CA GLY A 186 6.43 -24.86 -25.21
C GLY A 186 5.70 -24.35 -26.45
N PHE A 187 4.44 -23.93 -26.33
CA PHE A 187 3.66 -23.37 -27.44
C PHE A 187 4.36 -22.15 -28.05
N ASP A 188 4.50 -22.15 -29.38
CA ASP A 188 5.13 -21.07 -30.14
C ASP A 188 4.07 -20.05 -30.56
N ALA A 189 4.17 -18.83 -30.04
CA ALA A 189 3.18 -17.77 -30.25
C ALA A 189 3.42 -16.93 -31.53
N ARG A 190 4.37 -17.32 -32.38
CA ARG A 190 4.71 -16.63 -33.63
C ARG A 190 3.77 -17.09 -34.75
N LEU A 191 3.01 -16.17 -35.35
CA LEU A 191 2.26 -16.41 -36.59
C LEU A 191 2.46 -15.21 -37.53
N ASN A 192 3.08 -15.42 -38.70
CA ASN A 192 3.31 -14.39 -39.72
C ASN A 192 3.88 -13.06 -39.19
N ASP A 193 4.98 -13.11 -38.43
CA ASP A 193 5.68 -11.96 -37.84
C ASP A 193 4.91 -11.07 -36.84
N ASP A 194 3.66 -11.41 -36.50
CA ASP A 194 2.88 -10.72 -35.46
C ASP A 194 2.61 -11.62 -34.24
N PHE A 195 2.74 -11.04 -33.04
CA PHE A 195 2.53 -11.75 -31.78
C PHE A 195 1.04 -11.77 -31.42
N LEU A 196 0.42 -12.96 -31.46
CA LEU A 196 -0.97 -13.13 -31.00
C LEU A 196 -1.07 -12.83 -29.49
N HIS A 197 -2.17 -12.21 -29.07
CA HIS A 197 -2.45 -11.97 -27.65
C HIS A 197 -2.57 -13.29 -26.87
N LEU A 198 -1.52 -13.66 -26.11
CA LEU A 198 -1.58 -14.79 -25.17
C LEU A 198 -2.58 -14.49 -24.05
N LYS A 199 -3.76 -15.12 -24.11
CA LYS A 199 -4.62 -15.34 -22.94
C LYS A 199 -4.12 -16.58 -22.20
N LEU A 200 -4.04 -16.52 -20.88
CA LEU A 200 -3.70 -17.65 -20.02
C LEU A 200 -4.62 -18.84 -20.33
N HIS A 201 -4.03 -19.91 -20.87
CA HIS A 201 -4.68 -21.20 -21.04
C HIS A 201 -4.58 -21.93 -19.69
N ILE A 202 -5.61 -21.85 -18.86
CA ILE A 202 -5.72 -22.70 -17.66
C ILE A 202 -6.29 -24.04 -18.13
N LEU A 203 -5.47 -25.08 -18.02
CA LEU A 203 -5.82 -26.46 -18.35
C LEU A 203 -6.99 -26.93 -17.50
N ASN A 204 -8.18 -27.03 -18.09
CA ASN A 204 -9.20 -27.97 -17.65
C ASN A 204 -9.34 -29.05 -18.73
N GLY A 205 -9.26 -30.30 -18.29
CA GLY A 205 -9.10 -31.46 -19.14
C GLY A 205 -10.18 -31.62 -20.21
N ASN A 206 -9.73 -32.22 -21.31
CA ASN A 206 -10.49 -32.88 -22.37
C ASN A 206 -11.35 -32.00 -23.30
N ASN A 207 -10.81 -31.87 -24.52
CA ASN A 207 -11.45 -31.60 -25.80
C ASN A 207 -11.83 -30.15 -26.21
N LEU A 208 -11.17 -29.76 -27.32
CA LEU A 208 -11.65 -29.05 -28.52
C LEU A 208 -11.42 -27.53 -28.69
N THR A 209 -10.87 -27.25 -29.89
CA THR A 209 -11.06 -26.11 -30.81
C THR A 209 -10.77 -24.69 -30.32
N ALA A 210 -9.67 -24.14 -30.85
CA ALA A 210 -9.39 -22.71 -30.83
C ALA A 210 -10.34 -21.98 -31.80
N HIS A 211 -11.20 -21.11 -31.26
CA HIS A 211 -11.82 -20.05 -32.05
C HIS A 211 -10.98 -18.78 -31.91
N ALA A 212 -10.56 -18.24 -33.06
CA ALA A 212 -9.97 -16.92 -33.17
C ALA A 212 -11.06 -15.85 -32.97
N LEU A 213 -10.82 -14.91 -32.06
CA LEU A 213 -11.38 -13.57 -32.05
C LEU A 213 -10.21 -12.59 -31.82
#